data_AF-A0A1X0G024-F1
#
_entry.id   AF-A0A1X0G024-F1
#
_cell.length_a   1.000
_cell.length_b   1.000
_cell.length_c   1.000
_cell.angle_alpha   90.00
_cell.angle_beta   90.00
_cell.angle_gamma   90.00
#
_symmetry.space_group_name_H-M   'P 1'
#
loop_
_entity.id
_entity.type
_entity.pdbx_description
1 polymer ?
#
loop_
_entity_poly.entity_id
_entity_poly.type
_entity_poly.pdbx_seq_one_letter_code
_entity_poly.pdbx_strand_id
1 'polypeptide(L)'
;MAEDELAEFLAQGPTGAICVVDANDQLLALPARVVDFDSATIAVTVDGVDVDAAHSAETQACVVADTFAAYRDIRGAIVQGAVMWPPASDDVAMLTVSRTVTFSFVNA
;
A
#
# COMPACT_ATOMS: atom_id res chain seq x y z
N MET A 1 1.26 -2.44 -16.15
CA MET A 1 -0.10 -1.90 -16.32
C MET A 1 0.02 -0.51 -16.89
N ALA A 2 -0.88 -0.14 -17.81
CA ALA A 2 -1.00 1.26 -18.23
C ALA A 2 -1.57 2.12 -17.08
N GLU A 3 -1.50 3.44 -17.19
CA GLU A 3 -1.99 4.36 -16.15
C GLU A 3 -3.49 4.17 -15.86
N ASP A 4 -4.32 4.09 -16.91
CA ASP A 4 -5.76 3.85 -16.78
C ASP A 4 -6.06 2.48 -16.15
N GLU A 5 -5.30 1.44 -16.52
CA GLU A 5 -5.44 0.08 -15.97
C GLU A 5 -5.06 0.05 -14.48
N LEU A 6 -4.00 0.78 -14.09
CA LEU A 6 -3.61 0.93 -12.69
C LEU A 6 -4.69 1.64 -11.89
N ALA A 7 -5.27 2.71 -12.43
CA ALA A 7 -6.35 3.45 -11.77
C ALA A 7 -7.59 2.56 -11.58
N GLU A 8 -8.00 1.82 -12.62
CA GLU A 8 -9.11 0.85 -12.52
C GLU A 8 -8.82 -0.26 -11.50
N PHE A 9 -7.57 -0.73 -11.41
CA PHE A 9 -7.15 -1.72 -10.44
C PHE A 9 -7.22 -1.18 -9.00
N LEU A 10 -6.67 0.02 -8.73
CA LEU A 10 -6.67 0.61 -7.39
C LEU A 10 -8.09 1.01 -6.95
N ALA A 11 -8.95 1.43 -7.88
CA ALA A 11 -10.35 1.76 -7.60
C ALA A 11 -11.18 0.56 -7.11
N GLN A 12 -10.72 -0.68 -7.32
CA GLN A 12 -11.38 -1.88 -6.79
C GLN A 12 -11.07 -2.12 -5.30
N GLY A 13 -10.25 -1.27 -4.68
CA GLY A 13 -9.82 -1.42 -3.28
C GLY A 13 -9.07 -2.74 -3.01
N PRO A 14 -8.03 -3.07 -3.80
CA PRO A 14 -7.25 -4.29 -3.62
C PRO A 14 -6.65 -4.34 -2.21
N THR A 15 -6.50 -5.57 -1.72
CA THR A 15 -5.78 -5.86 -0.48
C THR A 15 -4.30 -6.07 -0.75
N GLY A 16 -3.52 -6.14 0.32
CA GLY A 16 -2.13 -6.58 0.29
C GLY A 16 -1.48 -6.24 1.61
N ALA A 17 -0.38 -5.51 1.58
CA ALA A 17 0.31 -5.10 2.78
C ALA A 17 0.89 -3.69 2.68
N ILE A 18 0.97 -2.99 3.80
CA ILE A 18 1.91 -1.88 3.97
C ILE A 18 3.17 -2.41 4.65
N CYS A 19 4.31 -2.15 4.05
CA CYS A 19 5.61 -2.53 4.59
C CYS A 19 6.31 -1.30 5.16
N VAL A 20 6.76 -1.40 6.40
CA VAL A 20 7.52 -0.36 7.10
C VAL A 20 8.70 -0.97 7.83
N VAL A 21 9.70 -0.14 8.12
CA VAL A 21 10.82 -0.52 8.96
C VAL A 21 10.53 -0.04 10.39
N ASP A 22 10.60 -0.94 11.36
CA ASP A 22 10.40 -0.60 12.77
C ASP A 22 11.65 0.03 13.40
N ALA A 23 11.55 0.39 14.68
CA ALA A 23 12.67 0.99 15.42
C ALA A 23 13.90 0.06 15.60
N ASN A 24 13.77 -1.23 15.29
CA ASN A 24 14.83 -2.23 15.37
C ASN A 24 15.39 -2.59 13.97
N ASP A 25 15.12 -1.78 12.96
CA ASP A 25 15.49 -2.02 11.56
C ASP A 25 14.87 -3.31 10.98
N GLN A 26 13.74 -3.77 11.52
CA GLN A 26 13.03 -4.94 11.02
C GLN A 26 11.94 -4.52 10.04
N LEU A 27 11.86 -5.24 8.92
CA LEU A 27 10.78 -5.08 7.96
C LEU A 27 9.51 -5.73 8.52
N LEU A 28 8.50 -4.90 8.79
CA LEU A 28 7.15 -5.33 9.12
C LEU A 28 6.27 -5.23 7.88
N ALA A 29 5.48 -6.27 7.61
CA ALA A 29 4.47 -6.28 6.55
C ALA A 29 3.10 -6.45 7.21
N LEU A 30 2.32 -5.37 7.21
CA LEU A 30 1.02 -5.29 7.89
C LEU A 30 -0.08 -5.41 6.85
N PRO A 31 -1.13 -6.22 7.07
CA PRO A 31 -2.23 -6.33 6.13
C PRO A 31 -2.85 -4.95 5.88
N ALA A 32 -3.07 -4.63 4.61
CA ALA A 32 -3.61 -3.34 4.21
C ALA A 32 -4.64 -3.48 3.11
N ARG A 33 -5.54 -2.51 3.02
CA ARG A 33 -6.50 -2.35 1.93
C ARG A 33 -6.45 -0.93 1.41
N VAL A 34 -6.37 -0.78 0.10
CA VAL A 34 -6.49 0.52 -0.57
C VAL A 34 -7.92 1.03 -0.44
N VAL A 35 -8.07 2.27 0.04
CA VAL A 35 -9.39 2.91 0.20
C VAL A 35 -9.53 4.20 -0.61
N ASP A 36 -8.42 4.86 -0.94
CA ASP A 36 -8.39 6.02 -1.84
C ASP A 36 -7.01 6.14 -2.50
N PHE A 37 -6.93 6.80 -3.64
CA PHE A 37 -5.68 7.04 -4.34
C PHE A 37 -5.78 8.19 -5.34
N ASP A 38 -4.63 8.83 -5.58
CA ASP A 38 -4.39 9.71 -6.71
C ASP A 38 -2.94 9.56 -7.20
N SER A 39 -2.49 10.45 -8.09
CA SER A 39 -1.13 10.42 -8.64
C SER A 39 -0.01 10.70 -7.61
N ALA A 40 -0.33 11.33 -6.48
CA ALA A 40 0.62 11.79 -5.46
C ALA A 40 0.44 11.09 -4.11
N THR A 41 -0.72 10.46 -3.87
CA THR A 41 -1.05 9.84 -2.59
C THR A 41 -1.78 8.50 -2.76
N ILE A 42 -1.58 7.61 -1.80
CA ILE A 42 -2.40 6.40 -1.65
C ILE A 42 -2.80 6.26 -0.19
N ALA A 43 -4.09 6.00 0.04
CA ALA A 43 -4.68 5.87 1.35
C ALA A 43 -5.05 4.40 1.59
N VAL A 44 -4.67 3.89 2.75
CA VAL A 44 -4.92 2.49 3.12
C VAL A 44 -5.47 2.37 4.54
N THR A 45 -6.37 1.42 4.75
CA THR A 45 -6.65 0.90 6.11
C THR A 45 -5.65 -0.20 6.41
N VAL A 46 -5.15 -0.25 7.65
CA VAL A 46 -4.10 -1.18 8.06
C VAL A 46 -4.61 -1.98 9.24
N ASP A 47 -4.62 -3.30 9.12
CA ASP A 47 -5.07 -4.18 10.19
C ASP A 47 -3.91 -4.55 11.12
N GLY A 48 -4.24 -4.69 12.41
CA GLY A 48 -3.41 -5.45 13.34
C GLY A 48 -2.26 -4.71 14.01
N VAL A 49 -2.27 -3.37 14.06
CA VAL A 49 -1.21 -2.63 14.76
C VAL A 49 -1.75 -1.53 15.66
N ASP A 50 -1.37 -1.66 16.93
CA ASP A 50 -1.21 -0.56 17.87
C ASP A 50 0.05 0.19 17.43
N VAL A 51 -0.08 1.17 16.53
CA VAL A 51 1.06 1.86 15.88
C VAL A 51 1.72 2.86 16.84
N ASP A 52 1.73 2.55 18.13
CA ASP A 52 2.25 3.37 19.23
C ASP A 52 3.75 3.73 19.08
N ALA A 53 4.46 3.08 18.16
CA ALA A 53 5.89 3.30 17.93
C ALA A 53 6.24 4.35 16.86
N ALA A 54 5.27 4.94 16.12
CA ALA A 54 5.59 5.73 14.93
C ALA A 54 4.93 7.13 14.85
N HIS A 55 4.30 7.64 15.91
CA HIS A 55 3.48 8.86 15.85
C HIS A 55 4.23 10.21 15.84
N SER A 56 5.45 10.31 15.30
CA SER A 56 6.08 11.64 15.19
C SER A 56 6.96 11.91 13.97
N ALA A 57 7.22 10.92 13.11
CA ALA A 57 8.07 11.12 11.95
C ALA A 57 7.51 10.42 10.70
N GLU A 58 7.57 11.15 9.59
CA GLU A 58 7.37 10.63 8.25
C GLU A 58 8.28 9.39 8.05
N THR A 59 7.67 8.23 7.82
CA THR A 59 8.39 6.95 7.76
C THR A 59 8.40 6.42 6.33
N GLN A 60 9.55 5.97 5.84
CA GLN A 60 9.61 5.34 4.52
C GLN A 60 8.84 4.01 4.53
N ALA A 61 8.00 3.82 3.53
CA ALA A 61 7.09 2.69 3.45
C ALA A 61 6.87 2.25 2.00
N CYS A 62 6.30 1.07 1.83
CA CYS A 62 5.66 0.71 0.58
C CYS A 62 4.30 0.06 0.80
N VAL A 63 3.36 0.35 -0.09
CA VAL A 63 2.09 -0.36 -0.19
C VAL A 63 2.21 -1.37 -1.34
N VAL A 64 2.07 -2.64 -1.01
CA VAL A 64 1.89 -3.72 -1.97
C VAL A 64 0.39 -3.98 -2.05
N ALA A 65 -0.20 -3.78 -3.22
CA ALA A 65 -1.60 -4.08 -3.48
C ALA A 65 -1.70 -5.09 -4.62
N ASP A 66 -2.50 -6.12 -4.45
CA ASP A 66 -2.56 -7.25 -5.38
C ASP A 66 -3.94 -7.91 -5.48
N THR A 67 -4.12 -8.70 -6.54
CA THR A 67 -5.18 -9.70 -6.62
C THR A 67 -4.63 -10.99 -7.26
N PHE A 68 -5.05 -12.12 -6.70
CA PHE A 68 -4.67 -13.46 -7.10
C PHE A 68 -5.90 -14.33 -7.41
N ALA A 69 -6.80 -13.87 -8.28
CA ALA A 69 -8.02 -14.62 -8.61
C ALA A 69 -7.74 -15.96 -9.31
N ALA A 70 -6.77 -15.98 -10.22
CA ALA A 70 -6.21 -17.17 -10.85
C ALA A 70 -4.78 -16.85 -11.34
N TYR A 71 -3.97 -17.87 -11.64
CA TYR A 71 -2.59 -17.67 -12.09
C TYR A 71 -2.43 -16.72 -13.29
N ARG A 72 -3.35 -16.76 -14.25
CA ARG A 72 -3.37 -15.87 -15.43
C ARG A 72 -3.90 -14.47 -15.15
N ASP A 73 -4.51 -14.27 -13.98
CA ASP A 73 -5.20 -13.05 -13.58
C ASP A 73 -4.47 -12.36 -12.41
N ILE A 74 -3.21 -12.73 -12.17
CA ILE A 74 -2.36 -12.11 -11.15
C ILE A 74 -1.96 -10.72 -11.61
N ARG A 75 -2.23 -9.73 -10.76
CA ARG A 75 -1.84 -8.34 -10.98
C ARG A 75 -1.62 -7.63 -9.66
N GLY A 76 -0.76 -6.62 -9.68
CA GLY A 76 -0.55 -5.79 -8.51
C GLY A 76 0.37 -4.60 -8.74
N ALA A 77 0.39 -3.73 -7.74
CA ALA A 77 1.19 -2.52 -7.71
C ALA A 77 1.99 -2.48 -6.41
N ILE A 78 3.23 -2.00 -6.51
CA ILE A 78 4.09 -1.66 -5.39
C ILE A 78 4.27 -0.15 -5.44
N VAL A 79 3.74 0.54 -4.45
CA VAL A 79 3.79 1.99 -4.31
C VAL A 79 4.73 2.32 -3.18
N GLN A 80 5.83 3.01 -3.47
CA GLN A 80 6.85 3.39 -2.49
C GLN A 80 6.70 4.86 -2.14
N GLY A 81 6.96 5.21 -0.89
CA GLY A 81 6.74 6.56 -0.43
C GLY A 81 7.02 6.77 1.04
N ALA A 82 6.47 7.87 1.54
CA ALA A 82 6.51 8.22 2.95
C ALA A 82 5.10 8.11 3.53
N VAL A 83 4.95 7.34 4.61
CA VAL A 83 3.66 7.16 5.28
C VAL A 83 3.53 8.14 6.44
N MET A 84 2.36 8.73 6.54
CA MET A 84 1.86 9.42 7.71
C MET A 84 0.80 8.54 8.36
N TRP A 85 1.12 8.04 9.55
CA TRP A 85 0.22 7.19 10.34
C TRP A 85 -0.86 8.05 11.01
N PRO A 86 -2.10 7.56 11.05
CA PRO A 86 -3.14 8.25 11.79
C PRO A 86 -2.94 8.08 13.30
N PRO A 87 -3.56 8.95 14.12
CA PRO A 87 -3.44 8.89 15.57
C PRO A 87 -4.14 7.68 16.20
N ALA A 88 -5.06 7.01 15.49
CA ALA A 88 -5.77 5.82 15.96
C ALA A 88 -5.51 4.60 15.06
N SER A 89 -5.53 3.39 15.62
CA SER A 89 -5.18 2.15 14.93
C SER A 89 -6.15 1.75 13.80
N ASP A 90 -7.40 2.20 13.85
CA ASP A 90 -8.45 1.85 12.89
C ASP A 90 -8.65 2.93 11.80
N ASP A 91 -7.80 3.96 11.80
CA ASP A 91 -7.87 5.06 10.84
C ASP A 91 -7.07 4.77 9.56
N VAL A 92 -7.22 5.67 8.60
CA VAL A 92 -6.59 5.59 7.28
C VAL A 92 -5.15 6.12 7.33
N ALA A 93 -4.18 5.29 6.97
CA ALA A 93 -2.80 5.70 6.73
C ALA A 93 -2.64 6.30 5.33
N MET A 94 -1.94 7.41 5.24
CA MET A 94 -1.72 8.12 3.98
C MET A 94 -0.25 8.01 3.59
N LEU A 95 0.02 7.50 2.39
CA LEU A 95 1.35 7.40 1.81
C LEU A 95 1.50 8.45 0.69
N THR A 96 2.50 9.33 0.80
CA THR A 96 2.93 10.20 -0.31
C THR A 96 3.78 9.40 -1.28
N VAL A 97 3.32 9.31 -2.53
CA VAL A 97 3.91 8.48 -3.57
C VAL A 97 5.20 9.09 -4.09
N SER A 98 6.27 8.28 -4.10
CA SER A 98 7.54 8.60 -4.75
C SER A 98 7.78 7.76 -6.00
N ARG A 99 7.25 6.53 -6.02
CA ARG A 99 7.43 5.58 -7.12
C ARG A 99 6.32 4.55 -7.12
N THR A 100 5.86 4.19 -8.31
CA THR A 100 4.94 3.05 -8.51
C THR A 100 5.56 2.06 -9.48
N VAL A 101 5.50 0.78 -9.13
CA VAL A 101 5.90 -0.35 -9.98
C VAL A 101 4.73 -1.30 -10.10
N THR A 102 4.40 -1.72 -11.32
CA THR A 102 3.27 -2.63 -11.57
C THR A 102 3.76 -3.98 -12.06
N PHE A 103 3.10 -5.05 -11.65
CA PHE A 103 3.27 -6.40 -12.22
C PHE A 103 1.92 -6.94 -12.67
N SER A 104 1.91 -7.72 -13.75
CA SER A 104 0.70 -8.36 -14.27
C SER A 104 1.09 -9.58 -15.09
N PHE A 105 0.33 -10.66 -14.92
CA PHE A 105 0.41 -11.87 -15.76
C PHE A 105 -0.72 -11.89 -16.80
N VAL A 106 -1.58 -10.85 -16.82
CA VAL A 106 -2.62 -10.68 -17.82
C VAL A 106 -1.95 -10.36 -19.17
N ASN A 107 -2.16 -11.22 -20.16
CA ASN A 107 -1.59 -11.12 -21.52
C ASN A 107 -0.05 -11.25 -21.61
N ALA A 108 0.59 -11.94 -20.65
CA ALA A 108 2.00 -12.34 -20.76
C ALA A 108 2.22 -13.50 -21.74
#